data_AF-A0A2G9SJT4-F1
#
_entry.id   AF-A0A2G9SJT4-F1
#
_cell.length_a   1.000
_cell.length_b   1.000
_cell.length_c   1.000
_cell.angle_alpha   90.00
_cell.angle_beta   90.00
_cell.angle_gamma   90.00
#
_symmetry.space_group_name_H-M   'P 1'
#
loop_
_entity.id
_entity.type
_entity.pdbx_description
1 polymer ?
#
loop_
_entity_poly.entity_id
_entity_poly.type
_entity_poly.pdbx_seq_one_letter_code
_entity_poly.pdbx_strand_id
1 'polypeptide(L)'
;IIGLTASVGTGKSRCAADAVQYISKLCSSLDIECISTVKENLEELHKVVHKPEKFIHETRCRMNDPFAKIMSEFMTEIEQMAKSVYPNLETMSDIQSQTFGTQKYDTWIIAVQKKCRLLQLEDKMEESRLCSALFTYTEHLR
;
A
#
# COMPACT_ATOMS: atom_id res chain seq x y z
N ILE A 1 -28.11 14.20 17.91
CA ILE A 1 -26.67 14.40 17.56
C ILE A 1 -26.58 14.97 16.14
N ILE A 2 -25.57 15.77 15.80
CA ILE A 2 -25.37 16.27 14.42
C ILE A 2 -24.09 15.65 13.83
N GLY A 3 -24.20 15.05 12.64
CA GLY A 3 -23.08 14.54 11.86
C GLY A 3 -22.92 15.30 10.55
N LEU A 4 -21.68 15.66 10.20
CA LEU A 4 -21.34 16.31 8.94
C LEU A 4 -20.48 15.35 8.11
N THR A 5 -20.91 15.04 6.89
CA THR A 5 -20.14 14.21 5.96
C THR A 5 -20.48 14.55 4.52
N ALA A 6 -19.51 14.35 3.61
CA ALA A 6 -19.76 14.39 2.17
C ALA A 6 -20.30 13.05 1.62
N SER A 7 -20.08 11.94 2.34
CA SER A 7 -20.59 10.62 1.99
C SER A 7 -20.77 9.75 3.24
N VAL A 8 -21.92 9.09 3.37
CA VAL A 8 -22.19 8.13 4.44
C VAL A 8 -21.50 6.77 4.21
N GLY A 9 -21.01 6.53 2.99
CA GLY A 9 -20.48 5.23 2.56
C GLY A 9 -21.56 4.15 2.45
N THR A 10 -21.20 3.01 1.87
CA THR A 10 -22.09 1.84 1.71
C THR A 10 -21.48 0.54 2.23
N GLY A 11 -20.31 0.61 2.87
CA GLY A 11 -19.60 -0.56 3.38
C GLY A 11 -19.26 -1.56 2.27
N LYS A 12 -19.50 -2.85 2.52
CA LYS A 12 -19.28 -3.95 1.55
C LYS A 12 -20.55 -4.34 0.77
N SER A 13 -21.55 -3.47 0.76
CA SER A 13 -22.85 -3.73 0.13
C SER A 13 -22.72 -4.00 -1.36
N ARG A 14 -23.43 -5.01 -1.86
CA ARG A 14 -23.44 -5.37 -3.29
C ARG A 14 -24.72 -4.99 -3.99
N CYS A 15 -25.77 -4.64 -3.23
CA CYS A 15 -27.03 -4.18 -3.74
C CYS A 15 -27.59 -3.00 -2.92
N ALA A 16 -28.64 -2.36 -3.43
CA ALA A 16 -29.26 -1.22 -2.77
C ALA A 16 -29.85 -1.58 -1.39
N ALA A 17 -30.43 -2.77 -1.24
CA ALA A 17 -31.02 -3.21 0.02
C ALA A 17 -29.96 -3.32 1.14
N ASP A 18 -28.81 -3.94 0.84
CA ASP A 18 -27.68 -4.02 1.77
C ASP A 18 -27.17 -2.63 2.15
N ALA A 19 -27.09 -1.73 1.15
CA ALA A 19 -26.64 -0.36 1.38
C ALA A 19 -27.58 0.42 2.30
N VAL A 20 -28.90 0.25 2.15
CA VAL A 20 -29.90 0.83 3.07
C VAL A 20 -29.69 0.28 4.47
N GLN A 21 -29.51 -1.04 4.65
CA GLN A 21 -29.25 -1.61 5.97
C GLN A 21 -27.96 -1.07 6.61
N TYR A 22 -26.89 -0.92 5.82
CA TYR A 22 -25.64 -0.32 6.29
C TYR A 22 -25.85 1.13 6.76
N ILE A 23 -26.56 1.95 5.97
CA ILE A 23 -26.86 3.35 6.31
C ILE A 23 -27.78 3.43 7.53
N SER A 24 -28.81 2.59 7.63
CA SER A 24 -29.69 2.53 8.81
C SER A 24 -28.91 2.16 10.08
N LYS A 25 -27.96 1.22 9.98
CA LYS A 25 -27.07 0.89 11.10
C LYS A 25 -26.23 2.09 11.53
N LEU A 26 -25.64 2.81 10.57
CA LEU A 26 -24.89 4.04 10.84
C LEU A 26 -25.77 5.09 11.54
N CYS A 27 -26.98 5.33 11.03
CA CYS A 27 -27.93 6.26 11.63
C CYS A 27 -28.32 5.85 13.06
N SER A 28 -28.60 4.56 13.29
CA SER A 28 -28.94 4.06 14.62
C SER A 28 -27.80 4.19 15.63
N SER A 29 -26.54 4.07 15.18
CA SER A 29 -25.36 4.20 16.05
C SER A 29 -25.10 5.64 16.49
N LEU A 30 -25.66 6.62 15.77
CA LEU A 30 -25.50 8.05 16.03
C LEU A 30 -26.81 8.71 16.50
N ASP A 31 -27.86 7.93 16.73
CA ASP A 31 -29.19 8.42 17.08
C ASP A 31 -29.69 9.51 16.10
N ILE A 32 -29.59 9.18 14.80
CA ILE A 32 -29.96 10.06 13.69
C ILE A 32 -31.40 9.76 13.27
N GLU A 33 -32.25 10.78 13.34
CA GLU A 33 -33.63 10.73 12.86
C GLU A 33 -33.76 11.13 11.38
N CYS A 34 -32.84 11.95 10.87
CA CYS A 34 -32.94 12.52 9.53
C CYS A 34 -31.57 12.65 8.84
N ILE A 35 -31.51 12.30 7.55
CA ILE A 35 -30.38 12.60 6.67
C ILE A 35 -30.75 13.81 5.82
N SER A 36 -30.14 14.96 6.12
CA SER A 36 -30.35 16.19 5.37
C SER A 36 -29.42 16.23 4.14
N THR A 37 -30.00 16.40 2.96
CA THR A 37 -29.29 16.53 1.67
C THR A 37 -29.91 17.67 0.87
N VAL A 38 -29.12 18.39 0.08
CA VAL A 38 -29.66 19.41 -0.85
C VAL A 38 -30.57 18.73 -1.88
N LYS A 39 -31.85 19.10 -1.91
CA LYS A 39 -32.85 18.60 -2.87
C LYS A 39 -33.43 19.72 -3.74
N GLU A 40 -33.71 20.88 -3.16
CA GLU A 40 -34.36 22.00 -3.84
C GLU A 40 -33.35 22.92 -4.55
N ASN A 41 -32.28 23.32 -3.87
CA ASN A 41 -31.30 24.30 -4.37
C ASN A 41 -30.09 23.65 -5.08
N LEU A 42 -30.34 22.59 -5.87
CA LEU A 42 -29.25 21.86 -6.57
C LEU A 42 -28.54 22.74 -7.60
N GLU A 43 -29.24 23.65 -8.27
CA GLU A 43 -28.63 24.57 -9.24
C GLU A 43 -27.65 25.54 -8.59
N GLU A 44 -27.98 26.07 -7.41
CA GLU A 44 -27.09 26.92 -6.63
C GLU A 44 -25.87 26.13 -6.16
N LEU A 45 -26.09 24.90 -5.67
CA LEU A 45 -25.00 24.01 -5.27
C LEU A 45 -24.04 23.74 -6.44
N HIS A 46 -24.55 23.45 -7.64
CA HIS A 46 -23.72 23.17 -8.81
C HIS A 46 -22.94 24.38 -9.33
N LYS A 47 -23.35 25.62 -9.04
CA LYS A 47 -22.58 26.84 -9.36
C LYS A 47 -21.32 26.96 -8.49
N VAL A 48 -21.34 26.39 -7.29
CA VAL A 48 -20.24 26.49 -6.32
C VAL A 48 -19.40 25.20 -6.31
N VAL A 49 -20.05 24.04 -6.43
CA VAL A 49 -19.43 22.71 -6.39
C VAL A 49 -19.51 22.06 -7.76
N HIS A 50 -18.39 22.11 -8.47
CA HIS A 50 -18.27 21.52 -9.79
C HIS A 50 -17.89 20.04 -9.69
N LYS A 51 -18.72 19.16 -10.26
CA LYS A 51 -18.39 17.74 -10.39
C LYS A 51 -17.55 17.55 -11.66
N PRO A 52 -16.30 17.08 -11.56
CA PRO A 52 -15.47 16.85 -12.75
C PRO A 52 -16.02 15.71 -13.59
N GLU A 53 -15.93 15.85 -14.91
CA GLU A 53 -16.13 14.74 -15.85
C GLU A 53 -14.96 13.78 -15.76
N LYS A 54 -15.25 12.49 -15.61
CA LYS A 54 -14.23 11.44 -15.48
C LYS A 54 -14.14 10.65 -16.78
N PHE A 55 -12.97 10.71 -17.42
CA PHE A 55 -12.63 9.89 -18.57
C PHE A 55 -11.66 8.78 -18.12
N ILE A 56 -11.99 7.54 -18.44
CA ILE A 56 -11.15 6.38 -18.14
C ILE A 56 -10.66 5.83 -19.47
N HIS A 57 -9.34 5.81 -19.65
CA HIS A 57 -8.69 5.27 -20.84
C HIS A 57 -7.86 4.06 -20.45
N GLU A 58 -8.18 2.91 -21.04
CA GLU A 58 -7.35 1.72 -20.90
C GLU A 58 -6.14 1.84 -21.84
N THR A 59 -4.95 1.64 -21.28
CA THR A 59 -3.69 1.68 -22.03
C THR A 59 -2.97 0.34 -21.90
N ARG A 60 -2.19 0.00 -22.93
CA ARG A 60 -1.40 -1.25 -22.93
C ARG A 60 -0.07 -1.04 -22.22
N CYS A 61 0.43 -2.09 -21.59
CA CYS A 61 1.79 -2.13 -21.08
C CYS A 61 2.83 -2.23 -22.22
N ARG A 62 4.08 -1.88 -21.92
CA ARG A 62 5.21 -2.13 -22.83
C ARG A 62 5.38 -3.63 -23.03
N MET A 63 5.40 -4.10 -24.28
CA MET A 63 5.56 -5.53 -24.60
C MET A 63 7.00 -6.02 -24.45
N ASN A 64 7.99 -5.12 -24.60
CA ASN A 64 9.40 -5.41 -24.43
C ASN A 64 10.04 -4.32 -23.58
N ASP A 65 10.76 -4.72 -22.54
CA ASP A 65 11.42 -3.82 -21.59
C ASP A 65 12.85 -4.31 -21.29
N PRO A 66 13.82 -4.05 -22.20
CA PRO A 66 15.21 -4.45 -22.00
C PRO A 66 15.83 -3.82 -20.75
N PHE A 67 15.40 -2.62 -20.38
CA PHE A 67 15.86 -1.93 -19.19
C PHE A 67 15.42 -2.67 -17.92
N ALA A 68 14.13 -3.01 -17.81
CA ALA A 68 13.63 -3.78 -16.68
C ALA A 68 14.31 -5.14 -16.57
N LYS A 69 14.65 -5.77 -17.70
CA LYS A 69 15.40 -7.04 -17.71
C LYS A 69 16.79 -6.87 -17.09
N ILE A 70 17.57 -5.90 -17.57
CA ILE A 70 18.93 -5.62 -17.04
C ILE A 70 18.87 -5.25 -15.55
N MET A 71 17.92 -4.41 -15.16
CA MET A 71 17.73 -4.06 -13.75
C MET A 71 17.36 -5.27 -12.90
N SER A 72 16.52 -6.17 -13.41
CA SER A 72 16.16 -7.41 -12.69
C SER A 72 17.37 -8.33 -12.51
N GLU A 73 18.28 -8.37 -13.47
CA GLU A 73 19.55 -9.10 -13.35
C GLU A 73 20.42 -8.51 -12.22
N PHE A 74 20.63 -7.20 -12.20
CA PHE A 74 21.36 -6.53 -11.11
C PHE A 74 20.71 -6.74 -9.73
N MET A 75 19.38 -6.63 -9.64
CA MET A 75 18.66 -6.86 -8.39
C MET A 75 18.82 -8.30 -7.91
N THR A 76 18.80 -9.27 -8.82
CA THR A 76 19.04 -10.69 -8.50
C THR A 76 20.46 -10.89 -7.96
N GLU A 77 21.46 -10.28 -8.57
CA GLU A 77 22.85 -10.36 -8.10
C GLU A 77 23.01 -9.75 -6.70
N ILE A 78 22.38 -8.59 -6.44
CA ILE A 78 22.43 -7.94 -5.12
C ILE A 78 21.71 -8.77 -4.06
N GLU A 79 20.55 -9.37 -4.39
CA GLU A 79 19.89 -10.31 -3.48
C GLU A 79 20.76 -11.54 -3.16
N GLN A 80 21.48 -12.08 -4.15
CA GLN A 80 22.41 -13.19 -3.94
C GLN A 80 23.59 -12.78 -3.04
N MET A 81 24.12 -11.57 -3.19
CA MET A 81 25.13 -11.01 -2.30
C MET A 81 24.58 -10.82 -0.87
N ALA A 82 23.34 -10.35 -0.72
CA ALA A 82 22.71 -10.24 0.59
C ALA A 82 22.50 -11.62 1.24
N LYS A 83 22.10 -12.63 0.46
CA LYS A 83 21.94 -14.03 0.93
C LYS A 83 23.26 -14.68 1.31
N SER A 84 24.37 -14.38 0.62
CA SER A 84 25.68 -14.93 0.98
C SER A 84 26.20 -14.37 2.31
N VAL A 85 25.86 -13.12 2.61
CA VAL A 85 26.17 -12.47 3.90
C VAL A 85 25.22 -12.94 5.00
N TYR A 86 23.94 -13.15 4.70
CA TYR A 86 22.95 -13.63 5.65
C TYR A 86 22.03 -14.70 5.03
N PRO A 87 22.34 -16.00 5.18
CA PRO A 87 21.59 -17.08 4.51
C PRO A 87 20.11 -17.13 4.86
N ASN A 88 19.72 -16.63 6.04
CA ASN A 88 18.34 -16.61 6.53
C ASN A 88 17.55 -15.36 6.07
N LEU A 89 18.01 -14.64 5.04
CA LEU A 89 17.37 -13.41 4.54
C LEU A 89 15.89 -13.60 4.19
N GLU A 90 15.52 -14.75 3.63
CA GLU A 90 14.13 -15.04 3.26
C GLU A 90 13.22 -15.19 4.50
N THR A 91 13.78 -15.57 5.64
CA THR A 91 13.04 -15.66 6.92
C THR A 91 12.92 -14.31 7.63
N MET A 92 13.63 -13.28 7.16
CA MET A 92 13.59 -11.92 7.70
C MET A 92 12.31 -11.17 7.35
N SER A 93 11.42 -11.72 6.54
CA SER A 93 10.13 -11.13 6.28
C SER A 93 9.08 -12.20 6.08
N ASP A 94 7.89 -11.98 6.63
CA ASP A 94 6.72 -12.83 6.33
C ASP A 94 6.13 -12.51 4.95
N ILE A 95 6.61 -11.41 4.34
CA ILE A 95 6.34 -11.04 2.96
C ILE A 95 7.30 -11.85 2.09
N GLN A 96 6.77 -12.62 1.14
CA GLN A 96 7.63 -13.21 0.12
C GLN A 96 8.24 -12.10 -0.74
N SER A 97 9.55 -12.18 -1.03
CA SER A 97 10.23 -11.28 -1.98
C SER A 97 9.64 -11.49 -3.38
N GLN A 98 8.55 -10.77 -3.66
CA GLN A 98 7.83 -10.83 -4.94
C GLN A 98 8.49 -9.92 -5.97
N THR A 99 8.11 -10.15 -7.23
CA THR A 99 8.46 -9.40 -8.45
C THR A 99 9.02 -8.00 -8.22
N PHE A 100 10.21 -7.76 -8.79
CA PHE A 100 10.88 -6.46 -8.80
C PHE A 100 10.00 -5.34 -9.35
N GLY A 101 10.27 -4.10 -8.89
CA GLY A 101 9.52 -2.92 -9.32
C GLY A 101 8.10 -2.83 -8.78
N THR A 102 7.76 -3.57 -7.71
CA THR A 102 6.44 -3.54 -7.07
C THR A 102 6.49 -2.90 -5.68
N GLN A 103 5.37 -2.31 -5.25
CA GLN A 103 5.24 -1.79 -3.88
C GLN A 103 5.41 -2.87 -2.81
N LYS A 104 5.08 -4.13 -3.14
CA LYS A 104 5.29 -5.27 -2.25
C LYS A 104 6.78 -5.53 -2.03
N TYR A 105 7.58 -5.43 -3.08
CA TYR A 105 9.03 -5.57 -2.99
C TYR A 105 9.65 -4.49 -2.10
N ASP A 106 9.26 -3.22 -2.27
CA ASP A 106 9.67 -2.11 -1.37
C ASP A 106 9.27 -2.39 0.09
N THR A 107 8.06 -2.91 0.32
CA THR A 107 7.61 -3.28 1.66
C THR A 107 8.44 -4.42 2.26
N TRP A 108 8.86 -5.38 1.43
CA TRP A 108 9.75 -6.46 1.85
C TRP A 108 11.13 -5.93 2.25
N ILE A 109 11.74 -5.05 1.46
CA ILE A 109 13.02 -4.39 1.78
C ILE A 109 12.93 -3.69 3.14
N ILE A 110 11.87 -2.89 3.36
CA ILE A 110 11.66 -2.16 4.62
C ILE A 110 11.52 -3.14 5.80
N ALA A 111 10.85 -4.27 5.61
CA ALA A 111 10.71 -5.29 6.66
C ALA A 111 12.05 -5.93 7.01
N VAL A 112 12.86 -6.29 6.00
CA VAL A 112 14.22 -6.81 6.19
C VAL A 112 15.08 -5.80 6.94
N GLN A 113 15.11 -4.54 6.50
CA GLN A 113 15.86 -3.47 7.17
C GLN A 113 15.46 -3.28 8.64
N LYS A 114 14.16 -3.39 8.96
CA LYS A 114 13.68 -3.32 10.34
C LYS A 114 14.17 -4.50 11.17
N LYS A 115 14.10 -5.73 10.64
CA LYS A 115 14.60 -6.91 11.37
C LYS A 115 16.12 -6.91 11.52
N CYS A 116 16.87 -6.42 10.52
CA CYS A 116 18.32 -6.25 10.64
C CYS A 116 18.70 -5.36 11.83
N ARG A 117 17.98 -4.26 12.08
CA ARG A 117 18.22 -3.38 13.24
C ARG A 117 17.97 -4.06 14.60
N LEU A 118 17.22 -5.17 14.62
CA LEU A 118 16.87 -5.92 15.83
C LEU A 118 17.74 -7.16 16.03
N LEU A 119 18.69 -7.43 15.12
CA LEU A 119 19.62 -8.54 15.26
C LEU A 119 20.47 -8.36 16.51
N GLN A 120 20.60 -9.44 17.28
CA GLN A 120 21.51 -9.52 18.42
C GLN A 120 22.36 -10.78 18.23
N LEU A 121 23.63 -10.60 17.92
CA LEU A 121 24.61 -11.69 17.83
C LEU A 121 25.56 -11.61 19.03
N GLU A 122 26.15 -12.77 19.37
CA GLU A 122 27.13 -12.87 20.46
C GLU A 122 28.41 -12.07 20.15
N ASP A 123 28.83 -12.05 18.88
CA ASP A 123 29.93 -11.21 18.39
C ASP A 123 29.40 -9.87 17.88
N LYS A 124 29.70 -8.81 18.62
CA LYS A 124 29.31 -7.43 18.29
C LYS A 124 30.02 -6.84 17.08
N MET A 125 31.24 -7.29 16.78
CA MET A 125 31.97 -6.82 15.60
C MET A 125 31.35 -7.43 14.34
N GLU A 126 31.04 -8.72 14.38
CA GLU A 126 30.38 -9.41 13.28
C GLU A 126 28.93 -8.93 13.08
N GLU A 127 28.19 -8.66 14.17
CA GLU A 127 26.86 -8.01 14.13
C GLU A 127 26.91 -6.69 13.37
N SER A 128 27.85 -5.81 13.71
CA SER A 128 27.97 -4.51 13.05
C SER A 128 28.32 -4.65 11.56
N ARG A 129 29.20 -5.59 11.21
CA ARG A 129 29.61 -5.84 9.82
C ARG A 129 28.43 -6.36 8.99
N LEU A 130 27.70 -7.34 9.50
CA LEU A 130 26.53 -7.94 8.85
C LEU A 130 25.40 -6.93 8.67
N CYS A 131 25.04 -6.20 9.72
CA CYS A 131 23.99 -5.18 9.66
C CYS A 131 24.32 -4.07 8.66
N SER A 132 25.58 -3.64 8.61
CA SER A 132 26.02 -2.60 7.66
C SER A 132 25.94 -3.10 6.21
N ALA A 133 26.44 -4.30 5.94
CA ALA A 133 26.39 -4.89 4.60
C ALA A 133 24.95 -5.12 4.12
N LEU A 134 24.08 -5.69 4.97
CA LEU A 134 22.67 -5.90 4.66
C LEU A 134 21.95 -4.57 4.41
N PHE A 135 22.23 -3.55 5.24
CA PHE A 135 21.63 -2.23 5.04
C PHE A 135 22.04 -1.65 3.67
N THR A 136 23.33 -1.70 3.32
CA THR A 136 23.82 -1.27 2.01
C THR A 136 23.14 -2.02 0.86
N TYR A 137 23.03 -3.34 0.90
CA TYR A 137 22.36 -4.10 -0.16
C TYR A 137 20.88 -3.76 -0.27
N THR A 138 20.18 -3.68 0.85
CA THR A 138 18.75 -3.33 0.86
C THR A 138 18.49 -1.91 0.34
N GLU A 139 19.38 -0.95 0.61
CA GLU A 139 19.29 0.41 0.04
C GLU A 139 19.52 0.42 -1.48
N HIS A 140 20.40 -0.44 -2.01
CA HIS A 140 20.60 -0.56 -3.47
C HIS A 140 19.48 -1.30 -4.19
N LEU A 141 18.75 -2.17 -3.48
CA LEU A 141 17.58 -2.88 -4.03
C LEU A 141 16.34 -1.98 -4.12
N ARG A 142 16.33 -0.85 -3.43
CA ARG A 142 15.21 0.09 -3.36
C ARG A 142 15.30 1.16 -4.44
#